data_AF-A0A3D2TSC9-F1
#
_entry.id   AF-A0A3D2TSC9-F1
#
_cell.length_a   1.000
_cell.length_b   1.000
_cell.length_c   1.000
_cell.angle_alpha   90.00
_cell.angle_beta   90.00
_cell.angle_gamma   90.00
#
_symmetry.space_group_name_H-M   'P 1'
#
loop_
_entity.id
_entity.type
_entity.pdbx_description
1 polymer ?
#
loop_
_entity_poly.entity_id
_entity_poly.type
_entity_poly.pdbx_seq_one_letter_code
_entity_poly.pdbx_strand_id
1 'polypeptide(L)'
;MRRICMIDFIDGYYTTRDPKTSDGYDRERAQQTAVGAVLDLIMKNELTQRQNMCLRYKYINHKTQSEIADILKLSQPTVSRHISTAKDIVNKNLKYCYVALSKCLDEYDRLNNLC
;
A
#
# COMPACT_ATOMS: atom_id res chain seq x y z
N MET A 1 -8.00 24.69 -0.29
CA MET A 1 -6.64 24.11 -0.19
C MET A 1 -6.65 22.69 -0.75
N ARG A 2 -6.21 22.49 -1.99
CA ARG A 2 -6.01 21.15 -2.57
C ARG A 2 -4.69 20.60 -2.01
N ARG A 3 -4.74 19.48 -1.29
CA ARG A 3 -3.54 18.75 -0.83
C ARG A 3 -2.67 18.46 -2.04
N ILE A 4 -1.38 18.73 -1.91
CA ILE A 4 -0.34 18.23 -2.80
C ILE A 4 -0.63 16.74 -3.03
N CYS A 5 -0.72 16.33 -4.29
CA CYS A 5 -0.94 14.94 -4.70
C CYS A 5 0.31 14.14 -4.30
N MET A 6 0.44 13.82 -3.01
CA MET A 6 1.42 12.89 -2.51
C MET A 6 1.07 11.55 -3.14
N ILE A 7 2.00 10.99 -3.93
CA ILE A 7 1.86 9.67 -4.55
C ILE A 7 1.28 8.70 -3.52
N ASP A 8 0.15 8.09 -3.87
CA ASP A 8 -0.62 7.25 -2.96
C ASP A 8 -0.19 5.79 -3.13
N PHE A 9 0.96 5.47 -2.56
CA PHE A 9 1.63 4.17 -2.73
C PHE A 9 0.75 2.98 -2.35
N ILE A 10 -0.02 3.08 -1.27
CA ILE A 10 -0.94 2.01 -0.86
C ILE A 10 -2.08 1.83 -1.88
N ASP A 11 -2.62 2.92 -2.42
CA ASP A 11 -3.68 2.86 -3.42
C ASP A 11 -3.15 2.25 -4.73
N GLY A 12 -1.96 2.69 -5.16
CA GLY A 12 -1.23 2.09 -6.28
C GLY A 12 -1.03 0.59 -6.08
N TYR A 13 -0.52 0.16 -4.92
CA TYR A 13 -0.29 -1.26 -4.63
C TYR A 13 -1.56 -2.13 -4.78
N TYR A 14 -2.70 -1.67 -4.29
CA TYR A 14 -3.96 -2.45 -4.35
C TYR A 14 -4.70 -2.33 -5.68
N THR A 15 -4.45 -1.30 -6.49
CA THR A 15 -5.07 -1.13 -7.81
C THR A 15 -4.28 -1.80 -8.94
N THR A 16 -2.96 -1.90 -8.83
CA THR A 16 -2.10 -2.57 -9.82
C THR A 16 -1.98 -4.07 -9.61
N ARG A 17 -2.48 -4.59 -8.49
CA ARG A 17 -2.52 -6.03 -8.18
C ARG A 17 -3.65 -6.72 -8.95
N ASP A 18 -3.59 -6.71 -10.28
CA ASP A 18 -4.38 -7.65 -11.09
C ASP A 18 -3.52 -8.90 -11.40
N PRO A 19 -3.82 -10.07 -10.82
CA PRO A 19 -3.09 -11.30 -11.08
C PRO A 19 -3.17 -11.77 -12.53
N LYS A 20 -4.13 -11.27 -13.32
CA LYS A 20 -4.44 -11.75 -14.68
C LYS A 20 -3.79 -10.95 -15.80
N THR A 21 -3.15 -9.82 -15.50
CA THR A 21 -2.48 -8.96 -16.49
C THR A 21 -0.96 -9.02 -16.43
N SER A 22 -0.39 -9.91 -15.61
CA SER A 22 1.05 -10.10 -15.50
C SER A 22 1.61 -10.91 -16.68
N ASP A 23 1.46 -10.39 -17.90
CA ASP A 23 2.48 -10.54 -18.94
C ASP A 23 3.73 -9.69 -18.60
N GLY A 24 3.70 -8.97 -17.47
CA GLY A 24 4.78 -8.14 -16.93
C GLY A 24 6.04 -8.92 -16.57
N TYR A 25 7.17 -8.38 -17.00
CA TYR A 25 8.53 -8.83 -16.70
C TYR A 25 8.73 -9.18 -15.22
N ASP A 26 9.57 -10.18 -14.93
CA ASP A 26 9.90 -10.67 -13.58
C ASP A 26 10.20 -9.55 -12.57
N ARG A 27 10.71 -8.41 -13.05
CA ARG A 27 10.98 -7.19 -12.27
C ARG A 27 9.75 -6.63 -11.54
N GLU A 28 8.63 -6.46 -12.23
CA GLU A 28 7.42 -5.86 -11.62
C GLU A 28 6.81 -6.80 -10.58
N ARG A 29 6.80 -8.11 -10.88
CA ARG A 29 6.35 -9.15 -9.93
C ARG A 29 7.26 -9.21 -8.69
N ALA A 30 8.57 -9.09 -8.87
CA ALA A 30 9.53 -9.05 -7.78
C ALA A 30 9.31 -7.81 -6.89
N GLN A 31 9.15 -6.63 -7.50
CA GLN A 31 8.88 -5.39 -6.78
C GLN A 31 7.56 -5.48 -6.00
N GLN A 32 6.49 -5.98 -6.62
CA GLN A 32 5.18 -6.10 -6.00
C GLN A 32 5.18 -7.10 -4.82
N THR A 33 5.86 -8.23 -4.98
CA THR A 33 6.03 -9.23 -3.91
C THR A 33 6.79 -8.63 -2.73
N ALA A 34 7.92 -7.97 -2.99
CA ALA A 34 8.75 -7.35 -1.96
C ALA A 34 8.00 -6.23 -1.20
N VAL A 35 7.29 -5.36 -1.93
CA VAL A 35 6.46 -4.30 -1.31
C VAL A 35 5.34 -4.90 -0.48
N GLY A 36 4.69 -5.98 -0.94
CA GLY A 36 3.62 -6.66 -0.21
C GLY A 36 4.07 -7.17 1.15
N ALA A 37 5.24 -7.81 1.21
CA ALA A 37 5.81 -8.30 2.46
C ALA A 37 6.07 -7.16 3.47
N VAL A 38 6.57 -6.02 3.00
CA VAL A 38 6.81 -4.85 3.86
C VAL A 38 5.50 -4.16 4.26
N LEU A 39 4.52 -4.09 3.37
CA LEU A 39 3.20 -3.52 3.65
C LEU A 39 2.52 -4.25 4.82
N ASP A 40 2.55 -5.59 4.83
CA ASP A 40 1.97 -6.36 5.95
C ASP A 40 2.68 -6.07 7.29
N LEU A 41 4.00 -5.89 7.28
CA LEU A 41 4.76 -5.50 8.47
C LEU A 41 4.41 -4.09 8.95
N ILE A 42 4.32 -3.11 8.03
CA ILE A 42 3.91 -1.74 8.37
C ILE A 42 2.50 -1.75 8.97
N MET A 43 1.57 -2.46 8.34
CA MET A 43 0.20 -2.54 8.84
C MET A 43 0.14 -3.17 10.24
N LYS A 44 0.97 -4.18 10.51
CA LYS A 44 1.02 -4.88 11.80
C LYS A 44 1.68 -4.06 12.91
N ASN A 45 2.76 -3.35 12.61
CA ASN A 45 3.64 -2.76 13.62
C ASN A 45 3.46 -1.25 13.79
N GLU A 46 3.11 -0.52 12.73
CA GLU A 46 3.07 0.96 12.73
C GLU A 46 1.66 1.52 12.89
N LEU A 47 0.63 0.69 12.69
CA LEU A 47 -0.76 1.11 12.79
C LEU A 47 -1.38 0.65 14.11
N THR A 48 -2.23 1.51 14.68
CA THR A 48 -3.15 1.06 15.73
C THR A 48 -4.10 -0.01 15.19
N GLN A 49 -4.61 -0.86 16.08
CA GLN A 49 -5.55 -1.92 15.71
C GLN A 49 -6.75 -1.39 14.90
N ARG A 50 -7.29 -0.22 15.27
CA ARG A 50 -8.44 0.40 14.57
C ARG A 50 -8.07 0.92 13.18
N GLN A 51 -6.90 1.54 13.03
CA GLN A 51 -6.39 1.98 11.73
C GLN A 51 -6.16 0.78 10.78
N ASN A 52 -5.51 -0.28 11.28
CA ASN A 52 -5.27 -1.50 10.53
C ASN A 52 -6.59 -2.14 10.07
N MET A 53 -7.56 -2.31 10.98
CA MET A 53 -8.89 -2.83 10.63
C MET A 53 -9.57 -1.99 9.54
N CYS A 54 -9.57 -0.66 9.68
CA CYS A 54 -10.18 0.23 8.68
C CYS A 54 -9.51 0.10 7.30
N LEU A 55 -8.18 0.00 7.25
CA LEU A 55 -7.46 -0.19 5.98
C LEU A 55 -7.72 -1.56 5.35
N ARG A 56 -7.72 -2.65 6.13
CA ARG A 56 -8.02 -3.98 5.61
C ARG A 56 -9.42 -4.06 5.04
N TYR A 57 -10.42 -3.54 5.76
CA TYR A 57 -11.78 -3.51 5.23
C TYR A 57 -11.90 -2.69 3.94
N LYS A 58 -11.20 -1.55 3.85
CA LYS A 58 -11.21 -0.72 2.65
C LYS A 58 -10.56 -1.42 1.45
N TYR A 59 -9.33 -1.93 1.61
CA TYR A 59 -8.50 -2.34 0.47
C TYR A 59 -8.57 -3.84 0.17
N ILE A 60 -8.78 -4.68 1.18
CA ILE A 60 -8.85 -6.14 1.02
C ILE A 60 -10.30 -6.60 0.88
N ASN A 61 -11.21 -6.02 1.67
CA ASN A 61 -12.63 -6.40 1.65
C ASN A 61 -13.51 -5.46 0.81
N HIS A 62 -12.92 -4.44 0.18
CA HIS A 62 -13.59 -3.47 -0.70
C HIS A 62 -14.83 -2.81 -0.08
N LYS A 63 -14.80 -2.54 1.23
CA LYS A 63 -15.89 -1.88 1.95
C LYS A 63 -15.83 -0.36 1.83
N THR A 64 -17.01 0.24 1.70
CA THR A 64 -17.20 1.69 1.80
C THR A 64 -17.01 2.17 3.24
N GLN A 65 -16.74 3.47 3.44
CA GLN A 65 -16.57 4.02 4.79
C GLN A 65 -17.82 3.85 5.67
N SER A 66 -19.01 3.87 5.07
CA SER A 66 -20.28 3.66 5.77
C SER A 66 -20.40 2.20 6.25
N GLU A 67 -20.14 1.22 5.38
CA GLU A 67 -20.14 -0.19 5.78
C GLU A 67 -19.10 -0.47 6.89
N ILE A 68 -17.91 0.14 6.80
CA ILE A 68 -16.87 -0.01 7.83
C ILE A 68 -17.35 0.59 9.16
N ALA A 69 -18.02 1.74 9.12
CA ALA A 69 -18.60 2.37 10.30
C ALA A 69 -19.62 1.45 10.99
N ASP A 70 -20.49 0.82 10.19
CA ASP A 70 -21.50 -0.12 10.68
C ASP A 70 -20.90 -1.41 11.27
N ILE A 71 -19.85 -1.94 10.64
CA ILE A 71 -19.13 -3.14 11.08
C ILE A 71 -18.38 -2.87 12.39
N LEU A 72 -17.64 -1.74 12.45
CA LEU A 72 -16.78 -1.42 13.60
C LEU A 72 -17.49 -0.70 14.73
N LYS A 73 -18.78 -0.37 14.55
CA LYS A 73 -19.60 0.44 15.47
C LYS A 73 -18.95 1.80 15.76
N LEU A 74 -18.56 2.48 14.69
CA LEU A 74 -17.95 3.82 14.73
C LEU A 74 -18.78 4.80 13.90
N SER A 75 -18.50 6.10 14.04
CA SER A 75 -19.04 7.08 13.10
C SER A 75 -18.25 7.06 11.79
N GLN A 76 -18.91 7.36 10.66
CA GLN A 76 -18.24 7.51 9.36
C GLN A 76 -17.10 8.56 9.40
N PRO A 77 -17.24 9.73 10.07
CA PRO A 77 -16.11 10.66 10.26
C PRO A 77 -14.91 10.05 11.00
N THR A 78 -15.15 9.22 12.02
CA THR A 78 -14.09 8.50 12.74
C THR A 78 -13.36 7.52 11.83
N VAL A 79 -14.10 6.75 11.02
CA VAL A 79 -13.52 5.84 10.02
C VAL A 79 -12.69 6.60 8.99
N SER A 80 -13.22 7.71 8.46
CA SER A 80 -12.50 8.58 7.52
C SER A 80 -11.16 9.05 8.10
N ARG A 81 -11.15 9.49 9.37
CA ARG A 81 -9.93 9.91 10.06
C ARG A 81 -8.96 8.74 10.23
N HIS A 82 -9.42 7.56 10.67
CA HIS A 82 -8.57 6.38 10.79
C HIS A 82 -7.93 5.99 9.46
N ILE A 83 -8.70 5.95 8.37
CA ILE A 83 -8.17 5.63 7.04
C ILE A 83 -7.15 6.68 6.61
N SER A 84 -7.45 7.96 6.76
CA SER A 84 -6.56 9.06 6.35
C SER A 84 -5.22 8.99 7.08
N THR A 85 -5.23 8.89 8.42
CA THR A 85 -4.00 8.76 9.22
C THR A 85 -3.23 7.48 8.90
N ALA A 86 -3.93 6.36 8.70
CA ALA A 86 -3.28 5.10 8.37
C ALA A 86 -2.60 5.16 6.99
N LYS A 87 -3.24 5.79 5.99
CA LYS A 87 -2.65 6.02 4.66
C LYS A 87 -1.41 6.89 4.76
N ASP A 88 -1.43 7.96 5.54
CA ASP A 88 -0.26 8.83 5.71
C ASP A 88 0.93 8.05 6.30
N ILE A 89 0.70 7.21 7.32
CA ILE A 89 1.73 6.35 7.92
C ILE A 89 2.27 5.35 6.90
N VAL A 90 1.37 4.64 6.20
CA VAL A 90 1.79 3.63 5.22
C VAL A 90 2.54 4.25 4.06
N ASN A 91 2.03 5.33 3.47
CA ASN A 91 2.66 6.00 2.32
C ASN A 91 4.02 6.60 2.68
N LYS A 92 4.18 7.15 3.90
CA LYS A 92 5.47 7.61 4.40
C LYS A 92 6.51 6.48 4.41
N ASN A 93 6.13 5.31 4.91
CA ASN A 93 7.03 4.16 5.00
C ASN A 93 7.30 3.52 3.63
N LEU A 94 6.25 3.27 2.85
CA LEU A 94 6.35 2.64 1.52
C LEU A 94 7.17 3.48 0.54
N LYS A 95 7.13 4.81 0.63
CA LYS A 95 7.93 5.69 -0.24
C LYS A 95 9.40 5.29 -0.26
N TYR A 96 9.99 5.06 0.91
CA TYR A 96 11.41 4.69 1.02
C TYR A 96 11.65 3.27 0.49
N CYS A 97 10.74 2.34 0.74
CA CYS A 97 10.82 0.97 0.24
C CYS A 97 10.78 0.90 -1.29
N TYR A 98 9.85 1.63 -1.92
CA TYR A 98 9.76 1.69 -3.39
C TYR A 98 11.04 2.26 -4.02
N VAL A 99 11.59 3.34 -3.46
CA VAL A 99 12.83 3.95 -3.97
C VAL A 99 14.01 2.99 -3.83
N ALA A 100 14.17 2.35 -2.67
CA ALA A 100 15.25 1.40 -2.42
C ALA A 100 15.17 0.17 -3.34
N LEU A 101 13.97 -0.41 -3.49
CA LEU A 101 13.74 -1.55 -4.37
C LEU A 101 13.97 -1.21 -5.84
N SER A 102 13.51 -0.04 -6.31
CA SER A 102 13.76 0.36 -7.70
C SER A 102 15.25 0.44 -7.98
N LYS A 103 16.03 1.10 -7.13
CA LYS A 103 17.49 1.18 -7.28
C LYS A 103 18.18 -0.18 -7.25
N CYS A 104 17.70 -1.08 -6.40
CA CYS A 104 18.22 -2.45 -6.30
C CYS A 104 17.97 -3.22 -7.61
N LEU A 105 16.75 -3.15 -8.15
CA LEU A 105 16.40 -3.79 -9.42
C LEU A 105 17.17 -3.19 -10.60
N ASP A 106 17.34 -1.86 -10.63
CA ASP A 106 18.13 -1.18 -11.67
C ASP A 106 19.59 -1.65 -11.67
N GLU A 107 20.19 -1.82 -10.48
CA GLU A 107 21.55 -2.34 -10.35
C GLU A 107 21.65 -3.83 -10.71
N TYR A 108 20.65 -4.64 -10.34
CA TYR A 108 20.59 -6.05 -10.73
C TYR A 108 20.51 -6.22 -12.25
N ASP A 109 19.65 -5.44 -12.91
CA ASP A 109 19.54 -5.43 -14.37
C ASP A 109 20.85 -4.95 -15.01
N ARG A 110 21.50 -3.92 -14.44
CA ARG A 110 22.82 -3.45 -14.91
C ARG A 110 23.88 -4.55 -14.85
N LEU A 111 23.95 -5.31 -13.75
CA LEU A 111 24.92 -6.39 -13.57
C LEU A 111 24.65 -7.58 -14.50
N ASN A 112 23.39 -7.92 -14.76
CA ASN A 112 23.04 -9.03 -15.66
C ASN A 112 23.25 -8.70 -17.14
N ASN A 113 23.09 -7.44 -17.54
CA ASN A 113 23.32 -7.00 -18.93
C ASN A 113 24.81 -6.76 -19.26
N LEU A 114 25.71 -6.93 -18.28
CA LEU A 114 27.17 -6.86 -18.47
C LEU A 114 27.82 -8.24 -18.71
N CYS A 115 27.02 -9.32 -18.68
CA CYS A 115 27.43 -10.69 -18.98
C CYS A 115 27.07 -11.09 -20.41
#